data_AF-A0A6C0P3U5-F1
#
_entry.id   AF-A0A6C0P3U5-F1
#
_cell.length_a   1.000
_cell.length_b   1.000
_cell.length_c   1.000
_cell.angle_alpha   90.00
_cell.angle_beta   90.00
_cell.angle_gamma   90.00
#
_symmetry.space_group_name_H-M   'P 1'
#
loop_
_entity.id
_entity.type
_entity.pdbx_description
1 polymer ?
#
loop_
_entity_poly.entity_id
_entity_poly.type
_entity_poly.pdbx_seq_one_letter_code
_entity_poly.pdbx_strand_id
1 'polypeptide(L)'
;MLNKQDLSLEELMLLNSELRGAEKSSGVAYLMLLGGHFGLHRFYLKRKGTGAAQLALFIAAIFFYFMIAIASAVDSTPFTIVSVTMCVLPAVALFVWIIVDLFLLPGMIRAYNQGVQQAIIAEILHYRKMEQLAGRG
;
A
#
# COMPACT_ATOMS: atom_id res chain seq x y z
N MET A 1 22.52 6.63 -9.49
CA MET A 1 21.07 6.74 -9.76
C MET A 1 20.92 7.42 -11.11
N LEU A 2 20.04 6.93 -11.98
CA LEU A 2 19.78 7.54 -13.29
C LEU A 2 19.05 8.87 -13.10
N ASN A 3 19.53 9.95 -13.73
CA ASN A 3 19.00 11.29 -13.54
C ASN A 3 18.15 11.72 -14.74
N LYS A 4 17.04 12.43 -14.48
CA LYS A 4 16.18 13.01 -15.52
C LYS A 4 16.91 14.03 -16.39
N GLN A 5 17.98 14.63 -15.86
CA GLN A 5 18.82 15.60 -16.56
C GLN A 5 19.64 14.97 -17.70
N ASP A 6 19.79 13.64 -17.72
CA ASP A 6 20.53 12.92 -18.77
C ASP A 6 19.65 12.58 -19.99
N LEU A 7 18.38 12.99 -19.96
CA LEU A 7 17.38 12.72 -21.00
C LEU A 7 17.27 13.90 -21.98
N SER A 8 17.05 13.57 -23.25
CA SER A 8 16.65 14.53 -24.27
C SER A 8 15.25 15.07 -23.98
N LEU A 9 14.86 16.15 -24.66
CA LEU A 9 13.52 16.72 -24.51
C LEU A 9 12.42 15.71 -24.88
N GLU A 10 12.63 14.94 -25.95
CA GLU A 10 11.69 13.93 -26.41
C GLU A 10 11.54 12.80 -25.38
N GLU A 11 12.65 12.30 -24.85
CA GLU A 11 12.65 11.27 -23.81
C GLU A 11 12.05 11.78 -22.49
N LEU A 12 12.25 13.05 -22.15
CA LEU A 12 11.65 13.67 -20.97
C LEU A 12 10.12 13.79 -21.14
N MET A 13 9.65 14.13 -22.34
CA MET A 13 8.23 14.17 -22.65
C MET A 13 7.61 12.76 -22.58
N LEU A 14 8.28 11.75 -23.14
CA LEU A 14 7.88 10.35 -23.04
C LEU A 14 7.80 9.91 -21.57
N LEU A 15 8.88 10.13 -20.80
CA LEU A 15 8.94 9.83 -19.37
C LEU A 15 7.78 10.46 -18.61
N ASN A 16 7.51 11.76 -18.81
CA ASN A 16 6.42 12.43 -18.12
C ASN A 16 5.04 11.88 -18.53
N SER A 17 4.87 11.47 -19.78
CA SER A 17 3.61 10.88 -20.24
C SER A 17 3.34 9.50 -19.61
N GLU A 18 4.37 8.66 -19.51
CA GLU A 18 4.27 7.33 -18.88
C GLU A 18 4.17 7.43 -17.35
N LEU A 19 4.97 8.32 -16.76
CA LEU A 19 4.99 8.53 -15.31
C LEU A 19 3.61 8.94 -14.81
N ARG A 20 2.94 9.87 -15.50
CA ARG A 20 1.58 10.34 -15.16
C ARG A 20 0.55 9.22 -15.10
N GLY A 21 0.69 8.18 -15.92
CA GLY A 21 -0.19 7.01 -15.90
C GLY A 21 0.16 6.00 -14.81
N ALA A 22 1.46 5.89 -14.48
CA ALA A 22 1.96 4.85 -13.58
C ALA A 22 2.04 5.29 -12.11
N GLU A 23 2.13 6.59 -11.85
CA GLU A 23 2.28 7.15 -10.50
C GLU A 23 1.02 7.00 -9.64
N LYS A 24 1.23 6.87 -8.33
CA LYS A 24 0.17 6.69 -7.34
C LYS A 24 -0.16 8.01 -6.67
N SER A 25 -1.45 8.33 -6.61
CA SER A 25 -1.94 9.56 -6.01
C SER A 25 -1.97 9.46 -4.49
N SER A 26 -1.41 10.47 -3.83
CA SER A 26 -1.47 10.58 -2.37
C SER A 26 -2.91 10.73 -1.89
N GLY A 27 -3.73 11.55 -2.55
CA GLY A 27 -5.13 11.77 -2.17
C GLY A 27 -5.93 10.47 -2.16
N VAL A 28 -5.77 9.64 -3.19
CA VAL A 28 -6.42 8.33 -3.28
C VAL A 28 -5.95 7.39 -2.17
N ALA A 29 -4.66 7.38 -1.88
CA ALA A 29 -4.11 6.56 -0.80
C ALA A 29 -4.65 6.98 0.59
N TYR A 30 -4.82 8.29 0.85
CA TYR A 30 -5.45 8.79 2.08
C TYR A 30 -6.95 8.51 2.13
N LEU A 31 -7.66 8.59 1.01
CA LEU A 31 -9.06 8.16 0.95
C LEU A 31 -9.20 6.67 1.30
N MET A 32 -8.28 5.83 0.82
CA MET A 32 -8.23 4.42 1.21
C MET A 32 -7.87 4.22 2.68
N LEU A 33 -7.07 5.11 3.28
CA LEU A 33 -6.77 5.11 4.71
C LEU A 33 -8.01 5.42 5.57
N LEU A 34 -9.02 6.14 5.04
CA LEU A 34 -10.32 6.28 5.71
C LEU A 34 -11.10 4.95 5.74
N GLY A 35 -10.92 4.12 4.70
CA GLY A 35 -11.29 2.69 4.74
C GLY A 35 -10.44 1.87 5.72
N GLY A 36 -9.36 2.45 6.24
CA GLY A 36 -8.64 2.06 7.46
C GLY A 36 -8.31 0.59 7.55
N HIS A 37 -9.10 -0.11 8.36
CA HIS A 37 -8.83 -1.45 8.88
C HIS A 37 -8.72 -2.53 7.79
N PHE A 38 -9.26 -2.30 6.59
CA PHE A 38 -9.15 -3.25 5.47
C PHE A 38 -7.73 -3.34 4.87
N GLY A 39 -6.85 -2.36 5.10
CA GLY A 39 -5.49 -2.36 4.54
C GLY A 39 -5.42 -2.01 3.04
N LEU A 40 -6.47 -1.42 2.46
CA LEU A 40 -6.57 -1.10 1.03
C LEU A 40 -5.47 -0.16 0.53
N HIS A 41 -5.07 0.83 1.34
CA HIS A 41 -3.99 1.77 1.03
C HIS A 41 -2.64 1.03 0.83
N ARG A 42 -2.39 -0.06 1.56
CA ARG A 42 -1.19 -0.89 1.38
C ARG A 42 -1.26 -1.74 0.11
N PHE A 43 -2.44 -2.27 -0.22
CA PHE A 43 -2.64 -2.99 -1.49
C PHE A 43 -2.50 -2.10 -2.71
N TYR A 44 -2.96 -0.85 -2.64
CA TYR A 44 -2.80 0.16 -3.68
C TYR A 44 -1.32 0.43 -4.01
N LEU A 45 -0.47 0.46 -2.98
CA LEU A 45 0.99 0.60 -3.09
C LEU A 45 1.72 -0.74 -3.33
N LYS A 46 0.99 -1.78 -3.75
CA LYS A 46 1.51 -3.14 -4.04
C LYS A 46 2.22 -3.83 -2.85
N ARG A 47 2.02 -3.37 -1.61
CA ARG A 47 2.58 -3.98 -0.39
C ARG A 47 1.70 -5.12 0.14
N LYS A 48 1.60 -6.19 -0.65
CA LYS A 48 0.67 -7.32 -0.41
C LYS A 48 0.83 -7.97 0.96
N GLY A 49 2.05 -8.19 1.44
CA GLY A 49 2.30 -8.88 2.72
C GLY A 49 1.68 -8.14 3.92
N THR A 50 2.03 -6.86 4.09
CA THR A 50 1.50 -6.07 5.21
C THR A 50 0.02 -5.72 5.07
N GLY A 51 -0.47 -5.57 3.83
CA GLY A 51 -1.92 -5.39 3.59
C GLY A 51 -2.71 -6.65 3.98
N ALA A 52 -2.19 -7.84 3.64
CA ALA A 52 -2.82 -9.10 4.02
C ALA A 52 -2.81 -9.34 5.54
N ALA A 53 -1.73 -8.97 6.23
CA ALA A 53 -1.67 -9.03 7.69
C ALA A 53 -2.73 -8.12 8.35
N GLN A 54 -2.90 -6.90 7.84
CA GLN A 54 -3.91 -5.97 8.34
C GLN A 54 -5.34 -6.49 8.09
N LEU A 55 -5.59 -7.04 6.89
CA LEU A 55 -6.87 -7.66 6.57
C LEU A 55 -7.16 -8.89 7.45
N ALA A 56 -6.16 -9.73 7.70
CA ALA A 56 -6.31 -10.90 8.57
C ALA A 56 -6.65 -10.50 10.02
N LEU A 57 -6.00 -9.47 10.56
CA LEU A 57 -6.34 -8.91 11.87
C LEU A 57 -7.77 -8.37 11.91
N PHE A 58 -8.21 -7.70 10.85
CA PHE A 58 -9.58 -7.21 10.76
C PHE A 58 -10.61 -8.34 10.71
N ILE A 59 -10.35 -9.39 9.92
CA ILE A 59 -11.20 -10.59 9.88
C ILE A 59 -11.24 -11.28 11.25
N ALA A 60 -10.10 -11.39 11.93
CA ALA A 60 -10.04 -11.95 13.27
C ALA A 60 -10.85 -11.13 14.28
N ALA A 61 -10.76 -9.80 14.23
CA ALA A 61 -11.56 -8.92 15.09
C ALA A 61 -13.07 -9.10 14.84
N ILE A 62 -13.50 -9.17 13.56
CA ILE A 62 -14.89 -9.47 13.21
C ILE A 62 -15.32 -10.84 13.72
N PHE A 63 -14.48 -11.85 13.55
CA PHE A 63 -14.77 -13.21 14.02
C PHE A 63 -15.01 -13.23 15.55
N PHE A 64 -14.13 -12.61 16.33
CA PHE A 64 -14.30 -12.54 17.78
C PHE A 64 -15.48 -11.67 18.19
N TYR A 65 -15.82 -10.62 17.43
CA TYR A 65 -17.03 -9.85 17.63
C TYR A 65 -18.30 -10.72 17.51
N PHE A 66 -18.39 -11.59 16.50
CA PHE A 66 -19.50 -12.55 16.40
C PHE A 66 -19.49 -13.58 17.53
N MET A 67 -18.31 -14.01 18.00
CA MET A 67 -18.21 -14.91 19.16
C MET A 67 -18.76 -14.28 20.44
N ILE A 68 -18.63 -12.96 20.62
CA ILE A 68 -19.28 -12.24 21.74
C ILE A 68 -20.81 -12.37 21.65
N ALA A 69 -21.39 -12.19 20.46
CA ALA A 69 -22.84 -12.32 20.27
C ALA A 69 -23.33 -13.74 20.60
N ILE A 70 -22.60 -14.77 20.15
CA ILE A 70 -22.91 -16.17 20.49
C ILE A 70 -22.77 -16.39 22.00
N ALA A 71 -21.71 -15.88 22.62
CA ALA A 71 -21.47 -16.02 24.06
C ALA A 71 -22.58 -15.42 24.92
N SER A 72 -23.11 -14.26 24.48
CA SER A 72 -24.25 -13.62 25.13
C SER A 72 -25.55 -14.40 24.97
N ALA A 73 -25.72 -15.17 23.90
CA ALA A 73 -26.93 -15.96 23.67
C ALA A 73 -26.97 -17.26 24.50
N VAL A 74 -25.82 -17.72 24.98
CA VAL A 74 -25.70 -18.97 25.77
C VAL A 74 -25.42 -18.72 27.26
N ASP A 75 -25.55 -17.48 27.73
CA ASP A 75 -25.36 -17.03 29.13
C ASP A 75 -24.06 -17.52 29.80
N SER A 76 -22.99 -17.71 29.02
CA SER A 76 -21.73 -18.28 29.51
C SER A 76 -20.71 -17.19 29.85
N THR A 77 -20.55 -16.89 31.14
CA THR A 77 -19.65 -15.82 31.60
C THR A 77 -18.17 -16.02 31.22
N PRO A 78 -17.56 -17.22 31.28
CA PRO A 78 -16.16 -17.38 30.91
C PRO A 78 -15.92 -17.18 29.41
N PHE A 79 -16.87 -17.64 28.58
CA PHE A 79 -16.76 -17.54 27.13
C PHE A 79 -16.91 -16.09 26.66
N THR A 80 -17.77 -15.30 27.31
CA THR A 80 -17.86 -13.85 27.07
C THR A 80 -16.55 -13.13 27.39
N ILE A 81 -15.92 -13.41 28.53
CA ILE A 81 -14.65 -12.77 28.93
C ILE A 81 -13.54 -13.08 27.90
N VAL A 82 -13.42 -14.35 27.50
CA VAL A 82 -12.43 -14.77 26.49
C VAL A 82 -12.68 -14.08 25.16
N SER A 83 -13.93 -14.07 24.69
CA SER A 83 -14.31 -13.47 23.40
C SER A 83 -14.06 -11.96 23.37
N VAL A 84 -14.38 -11.25 24.46
CA VAL A 84 -14.09 -9.81 24.61
C VAL A 84 -12.59 -9.55 24.59
N THR A 85 -11.82 -10.31 25.37
CA THR A 85 -10.36 -10.14 25.44
C THR A 85 -9.71 -10.37 24.07
N MET A 86 -10.10 -11.44 23.37
CA MET A 86 -9.61 -11.76 22.02
C MET A 86 -10.11 -10.80 20.94
N CYS A 87 -11.21 -10.07 21.16
CA CYS A 87 -11.68 -9.02 20.26
C CYS A 87 -10.94 -7.69 20.46
N VAL A 88 -10.63 -7.31 21.71
CA VAL A 88 -10.00 -6.02 22.03
C VAL A 88 -8.55 -5.97 21.56
N LEU A 89 -7.78 -7.06 21.71
CA LEU A 89 -6.38 -7.12 21.30
C LEU A 89 -6.15 -6.76 19.82
N PRO A 90 -6.80 -7.42 18.83
CA PRO A 90 -6.65 -7.06 17.43
C PRO A 90 -7.25 -5.68 17.11
N ALA A 91 -8.32 -5.25 17.79
CA ALA A 91 -8.90 -3.92 17.60
C ALA A 91 -7.91 -2.81 17.99
N VAL A 92 -7.26 -2.93 19.14
CA VAL A 92 -6.22 -1.99 19.59
C VAL A 92 -5.02 -2.02 18.65
N ALA A 93 -4.58 -3.22 18.24
CA ALA A 93 -3.48 -3.37 17.29
C ALA A 93 -3.79 -2.65 15.96
N LEU A 94 -4.99 -2.83 15.40
CA LEU A 94 -5.40 -2.15 14.17
C LEU A 94 -5.53 -0.64 14.34
N PHE A 95 -6.04 -0.17 15.49
CA PHE A 95 -6.15 1.24 15.79
C PHE A 95 -4.78 1.92 15.81
N VAL A 96 -3.82 1.34 16.54
CA VAL A 96 -2.43 1.82 16.57
C VAL A 96 -1.81 1.75 15.17
N TRP A 97 -2.07 0.68 14.42
CA TRP A 97 -1.54 0.50 13.07
C TRP A 97 -1.99 1.62 12.12
N ILE A 98 -3.27 2.01 12.12
CA ILE A 98 -3.77 3.09 11.26
C ILE A 98 -3.08 4.42 11.59
N ILE A 99 -2.84 4.70 12.88
CA ILE A 99 -2.11 5.90 13.31
C ILE A 99 -0.68 5.87 12.78
N VAL A 100 0.01 4.73 12.91
CA VAL A 100 1.36 4.55 12.35
C VAL A 100 1.34 4.73 10.82
N ASP A 101 0.31 4.24 10.15
CA ASP A 101 0.15 4.37 8.70
C ASP A 101 -0.07 5.81 8.25
N LEU A 102 -0.72 6.65 9.06
CA LEU A 102 -0.83 8.08 8.77
C LEU A 102 0.55 8.72 8.54
N PHE A 103 1.56 8.31 9.31
CA PHE A 103 2.92 8.82 9.20
C PHE A 103 3.77 8.07 8.15
N LEU A 104 3.54 6.77 7.96
CA LEU A 104 4.29 5.97 6.99
C LEU A 104 3.82 6.18 5.54
N LEU A 105 2.55 6.53 5.33
CA LEU A 105 1.93 6.61 4.00
C LEU A 105 2.66 7.55 3.04
N PRO A 106 3.04 8.79 3.41
CA PRO A 106 3.81 9.67 2.53
C PRO A 106 5.14 9.04 2.08
N GLY A 107 5.84 8.36 2.99
CA GLY A 107 7.10 7.68 2.69
C GLY A 107 6.91 6.53 1.71
N MET A 108 5.87 5.72 1.91
CA MET A 108 5.56 4.59 1.01
C MET A 108 5.19 5.06 -0.40
N ILE A 109 4.40 6.13 -0.52
CA ILE A 109 4.02 6.70 -1.82
C ILE A 109 5.25 7.22 -2.56
N ARG A 110 6.11 8.00 -1.87
CA ARG A 110 7.34 8.54 -2.47
C ARG A 110 8.26 7.43 -2.94
N ALA A 111 8.49 6.41 -2.11
CA ALA A 111 9.30 5.26 -2.47
C ALA A 111 8.75 4.52 -3.70
N TYR A 112 7.42 4.31 -3.76
CA TYR A 112 6.78 3.67 -4.91
C TYR A 112 6.94 4.50 -6.19
N ASN A 113 6.59 5.79 -6.15
CA ASN A 113 6.66 6.66 -7.33
C ASN A 113 8.09 6.86 -7.83
N GLN A 114 9.07 6.95 -6.92
CA GLN A 114 10.50 6.99 -7.28
C GLN A 114 10.95 5.69 -7.96
N GLY A 115 10.51 4.54 -7.47
CA GLY A 115 10.83 3.24 -8.09
C GLY A 115 10.26 3.12 -9.51
N VAL A 116 9.00 3.51 -9.70
CA VAL A 116 8.37 3.56 -11.03
C VAL A 116 9.11 4.51 -11.97
N GLN A 117 9.45 5.71 -11.49
CA GLN A 117 10.22 6.68 -12.28
C GLN A 117 11.56 6.12 -12.71
N GLN A 118 12.31 5.47 -11.81
CA GLN A 118 13.60 4.87 -12.14
C GLN A 118 13.48 3.72 -13.14
N ALA A 119 12.42 2.91 -13.05
CA ALA A 119 12.15 1.83 -14.00
C ALA A 119 11.94 2.38 -15.42
N ILE A 120 11.11 3.42 -15.57
CA ILE A 120 10.86 4.05 -16.87
C ILE A 120 12.13 4.69 -17.44
N ILE A 121 12.92 5.40 -16.62
CA ILE A 121 14.20 5.98 -17.07
C ILE A 121 15.17 4.88 -17.53
N ALA A 122 15.25 3.76 -16.79
CA ALA A 122 16.10 2.64 -17.17
C ALA A 122 15.67 2.01 -18.51
N GLU A 123 14.36 1.93 -18.76
CA GLU A 123 13.79 1.46 -20.01
C GLU A 123 14.13 2.39 -21.18
N ILE A 124 13.93 3.70 -21.04
CA ILE A 124 14.29 4.69 -22.07
C ILE A 124 15.78 4.62 -22.42
N LEU A 125 16.67 4.57 -21.42
CA LEU A 125 18.11 4.48 -21.66
C LEU A 125 18.52 3.15 -22.29
N HIS A 126 17.82 2.07 -21.96
CA HIS A 126 18.01 0.78 -22.62
C HIS A 126 17.65 0.89 -24.11
N TYR A 127 16.52 1.52 -24.45
CA TYR A 127 16.13 1.77 -25.84
C TYR A 127 17.15 2.63 -26.60
N ARG A 128 17.60 3.75 -26.01
CA ARG A 128 18.64 4.62 -26.61
C ARG A 128 19.92 3.84 -26.91
N LYS A 129 20.38 3.01 -25.96
CA LYS A 129 21.58 2.19 -26.13
C LYS A 129 21.42 1.19 -27.28
N MET A 130 20.25 0.56 -27.40
CA MET A 130 19.96 -0.38 -28.48
C MET A 130 19.96 0.30 -29.85
N GLU A 131 19.44 1.52 -29.94
CA GLU A 131 19.44 2.32 -31.17
C GLU A 131 20.85 2.70 -31.62
N GLN A 132 21.71 3.08 -30.67
CA GLN A 132 23.13 3.34 -30.92
C GLN A 132 23.85 2.08 -31.44
N LEU A 133 23.57 0.91 -30.86
CA LEU A 133 24.15 -0.37 -31.29
C LEU A 133 23.66 -0.79 -32.69
N ALA A 134 22.42 -0.43 -33.04
CA ALA A 134 21.86 -0.68 -34.38
C ALA A 134 22.42 0.29 -35.45
N GLY A 135 23.28 1.24 -35.08
CA GLY A 135 23.86 2.22 -35.99
C GLY A 135 22.86 3.27 -36.49
N ARG A 136 21.81 3.56 -35.72
CA ARG A 136 20.72 4.47 -36.10
C ARG A 136 20.74 5.82 -35.35
N GLY A 137 21.82 6.10 -34.60
CA GLY A 137 21.98 7.33 -33.81
C GLY A 137 22.56 8.51 -34.58
#